data_AF-A0A842KVH0-F1
#
_entry.id   AF-A0A842KVH0-F1
#
_cell.length_a   1.000
_cell.length_b   1.000
_cell.length_c   1.000
_cell.angle_alpha   90.00
_cell.angle_beta   90.00
_cell.angle_gamma   90.00
#
_symmetry.space_group_name_H-M   'P 1'
#
loop_
_entity.id
_entity.type
_entity.pdbx_description
1 polymer ?
#
loop_
_entity_poly.entity_id
_entity_poly.type
_entity_poly.pdbx_seq_one_letter_code
_entity_poly.pdbx_strand_id
1 'polypeptide(L)'
;MWIMEKLLPKRNPKSVFYFSCEELTSFRELGEVIDEYISFRNTYNISSSYIILDEITFVEDWYRAIKLRIDQGVFKNDVIVVSGSASLEILKQNEYFPGRRGKGKDIVFYPLGFPDYVRSLKNIDVVRKIFLG
;
A
#
# COMPACT_ATOMS: atom_id res chain seq x y z
N MET A 1 -6.48 8.04 1.51
CA MET A 1 -7.35 8.88 2.36
C MET A 1 -8.62 8.18 2.91
N TRP A 2 -9.45 7.49 2.10
CA TRP A 2 -10.69 6.82 2.58
C TRP A 2 -10.46 5.63 3.53
N ILE A 3 -9.35 4.89 3.35
CA ILE A 3 -9.04 3.70 4.16
C ILE A 3 -8.75 4.06 5.62
N MET A 4 -8.11 5.21 5.85
CA MET A 4 -7.76 5.68 7.19
C MET A 4 -9.01 6.05 7.99
N GLU A 5 -9.94 6.76 7.36
CA GLU A 5 -11.21 7.16 7.98
C GLU A 5 -12.03 5.96 8.48
N LYS A 6 -11.95 4.81 7.78
CA LYS A 6 -12.61 3.57 8.19
C LYS A 6 -11.83 2.77 9.25
N LEU A 7 -10.50 2.89 9.30
CA LEU A 7 -9.65 2.15 10.22
C LEU A 7 -9.50 2.83 11.60
N LEU A 8 -9.50 4.16 11.62
CA LEU A 8 -9.26 4.97 12.83
C LEU A 8 -10.30 4.81 13.96
N PRO A 9 -11.63 4.68 13.71
CA PRO A 9 -12.62 4.68 14.79
C PRO A 9 -12.57 3.47 15.73
N LYS A 10 -11.84 2.40 15.38
CA LYS A 10 -11.83 1.13 16.12
C LYS A 10 -10.44 0.71 16.63
N ARG A 11 -9.43 1.57 16.50
CA ARG A 11 -8.03 1.23 16.81
C ARG A 11 -7.30 2.34 17.54
N ASN A 12 -6.19 1.98 18.20
CA ASN A 12 -5.24 2.95 18.72
C ASN A 12 -4.64 3.74 17.55
N PRO A 13 -4.71 5.09 17.52
CA PRO A 13 -4.17 5.89 16.42
C PRO A 13 -2.68 5.63 16.16
N LYS A 14 -1.90 5.29 17.20
CA LYS A 14 -0.47 4.96 17.07
C LYS A 14 -0.20 3.64 16.34
N SER A 15 -1.23 2.80 16.19
CA SER A 15 -1.18 1.57 15.40
C SER A 15 -1.40 1.79 13.91
N VAL A 16 -1.55 3.03 13.46
CA VAL A 16 -1.77 3.38 12.07
C VAL A 16 -0.64 4.32 11.64
N PHE A 17 0.18 3.85 10.71
CA PHE A 17 1.28 4.62 10.13
C PHE A 17 0.98 4.88 8.66
N TYR A 18 1.07 6.15 8.28
CA TYR A 18 0.98 6.62 6.91
C TYR A 18 2.26 7.34 6.56
N PHE A 19 2.79 7.03 5.39
CA PHE A 19 3.95 7.73 4.87
C PHE A 19 3.82 7.90 3.35
N SER A 20 4.06 9.12 2.85
CA SER A 20 4.19 9.38 1.41
C SER A 20 5.63 9.19 1.00
N CYS A 21 5.89 8.27 0.06
CA CYS A 21 7.24 7.92 -0.38
C CYS A 21 7.77 8.82 -1.51
N GLU A 22 7.07 9.88 -1.91
CA GLU A 22 7.47 10.78 -3.01
C GLU A 22 8.85 11.44 -2.80
N GLU A 23 9.22 11.74 -1.57
CA GLU A 23 10.52 12.38 -1.23
C GLU A 23 11.65 11.37 -0.99
N LEU A 24 11.34 10.07 -0.99
CA LEU A 24 12.33 9.03 -0.76
C LEU A 24 12.92 8.55 -2.09
N THR A 25 14.23 8.42 -2.12
CA THR A 25 14.95 8.02 -3.33
C THR A 25 15.44 6.58 -3.28
N SER A 26 15.75 6.04 -2.09
CA SER A 26 16.37 4.72 -1.96
C SER A 26 15.71 3.81 -0.91
N PHE A 27 15.82 2.50 -1.12
CA PHE A 27 15.37 1.49 -0.15
C PHE A 27 15.98 1.64 1.25
N ARG A 28 17.14 2.31 1.37
CA ARG A 28 17.77 2.60 2.66
C ARG A 28 16.99 3.65 3.44
N GLU A 29 16.64 4.76 2.79
CA GLU A 29 15.85 5.83 3.42
C GLU A 29 14.47 5.31 3.82
N LEU A 30 13.81 4.53 2.94
CA LEU A 30 12.57 3.85 3.28
C LEU A 30 12.74 2.91 4.47
N GLY A 31 13.87 2.19 4.51
CA GLY A 31 14.22 1.35 5.64
C GLY A 31 14.32 2.13 6.95
N GLU A 32 14.98 3.28 6.95
CA GLU A 32 15.17 4.13 8.12
C GLU A 32 13.82 4.66 8.64
N VAL A 33 12.95 5.14 7.74
CA VAL A 33 11.57 5.57 8.09
C VAL A 33 10.76 4.45 8.72
N ILE A 34 10.83 3.24 8.16
CA ILE A 34 10.13 2.08 8.72
C ILE A 34 10.67 1.75 10.11
N ASP A 35 11.99 1.72 10.29
CA ASP A 35 12.60 1.37 11.58
C ASP A 35 12.30 2.40 12.67
N GLU A 36 12.23 3.67 12.31
CA GLU A 36 11.81 4.74 13.22
C GLU A 36 10.37 4.50 13.70
N TYR A 37 9.44 4.16 12.80
CA TYR A 37 8.08 3.82 13.20
C TYR A 37 8.01 2.55 14.05
N ILE A 38 8.78 1.51 13.72
CA ILE A 38 8.84 0.27 14.52
C ILE A 38 9.40 0.56 15.92
N SER A 39 10.42 1.41 16.04
CA SER A 39 10.93 1.86 17.33
C SER A 39 9.86 2.59 18.13
N PHE A 40 9.22 3.59 17.52
CA PHE A 40 8.12 4.37 18.11
C PHE A 40 7.01 3.44 18.63
N ARG A 41 6.51 2.52 17.81
CA ARG A 41 5.37 1.68 18.21
C ARG A 41 5.74 0.73 19.36
N ASN A 42 7.00 0.25 19.41
CA ASN A 42 7.49 -0.61 20.48
C ASN A 42 7.52 0.15 21.81
N THR A 43 7.94 1.42 21.81
CA THR A 43 7.88 2.29 23.01
C THR A 43 6.47 2.44 23.56
N TYR A 44 5.45 2.40 22.69
CA TYR A 44 4.04 2.49 23.07
C TYR A 44 3.33 1.14 23.22
N ASN A 45 4.06 0.02 23.27
CA ASN A 45 3.53 -1.34 23.39
C ASN A 45 2.44 -1.67 22.34
N ILE A 46 2.60 -1.20 21.11
CA ILE A 46 1.68 -1.50 20.01
C ILE A 46 2.08 -2.83 19.36
N SER A 47 1.22 -3.84 19.50
CA SER A 47 1.51 -5.22 19.06
C SER A 47 1.17 -5.53 17.59
N SER A 48 0.40 -4.66 16.93
CA SER A 48 0.02 -4.79 15.52
C SER A 48 -0.25 -3.42 14.90
N SER A 49 0.19 -3.20 13.67
CA SER A 49 0.07 -1.93 12.97
C SER A 49 -0.47 -2.11 11.55
N TYR A 50 -1.17 -1.07 11.08
CA TYR A 50 -1.37 -0.83 9.64
C TYR A 50 -0.28 0.13 9.19
N ILE A 51 0.54 -0.30 8.25
CA ILE A 51 1.64 0.47 7.67
C ILE A 51 1.28 0.75 6.22
N ILE A 52 1.03 2.02 5.90
CA ILE A 52 0.59 2.47 4.58
C ILE A 52 1.70 3.30 3.96
N LEU A 53 2.25 2.81 2.86
CA LEU A 53 3.33 3.44 2.09
C LEU A 53 2.77 3.86 0.74
N ASP A 54 2.53 5.16 0.58
CA ASP A 54 1.93 5.72 -0.63
C ASP A 54 3.00 6.13 -1.64
N GLU A 55 2.69 5.97 -2.93
CA GLU A 55 3.62 6.22 -4.04
C GLU A 55 5.02 5.60 -3.86
N ILE A 56 5.05 4.35 -3.39
CA ILE A 56 6.31 3.62 -3.11
C ILE A 56 7.18 3.44 -4.36
N THR A 57 6.60 3.61 -5.55
CA THR A 57 7.28 3.51 -6.85
C THR A 57 8.34 4.60 -7.08
N PHE A 58 8.37 5.68 -6.29
CA PHE A 58 9.48 6.65 -6.33
C PHE A 58 10.76 6.12 -5.69
N VAL A 59 10.66 5.08 -4.85
CA VAL A 59 11.78 4.52 -4.11
C VAL A 59 12.45 3.42 -4.91
N GLU A 60 13.71 3.65 -5.30
CA GLU A 60 14.49 2.63 -5.99
C GLU A 60 14.68 1.39 -5.11
N ASP A 61 14.43 0.22 -5.69
CA ASP A 61 14.52 -1.08 -5.03
C ASP A 61 13.71 -1.21 -3.70
N TRP A 62 12.60 -0.49 -3.54
CA TRP A 62 11.82 -0.46 -2.28
C TRP A 62 11.51 -1.85 -1.70
N TYR A 63 11.30 -2.85 -2.55
CA TYR A 63 11.00 -4.22 -2.15
C TYR A 63 12.08 -4.81 -1.23
N ARG A 64 13.34 -4.37 -1.34
CA ARG A 64 14.45 -4.81 -0.48
C ARG A 64 14.23 -4.37 0.97
N ALA A 65 13.76 -3.14 1.18
CA ALA A 65 13.48 -2.60 2.51
C ALA A 65 12.39 -3.41 3.22
N ILE A 66 11.34 -3.77 2.48
CA ILE A 66 10.23 -4.55 3.01
C ILE A 66 10.64 -6.01 3.23
N LYS A 67 11.25 -6.65 2.23
CA LYS A 67 11.65 -8.06 2.27
C LYS A 67 12.58 -8.37 3.44
N LEU A 68 13.58 -7.52 3.67
CA LEU A 68 14.52 -7.68 4.78
C LEU A 68 13.80 -7.83 6.13
N ARG A 69 12.78 -6.99 6.36
CA ARG A 69 12.01 -6.94 7.62
C ARG A 69 10.96 -8.03 7.72
N ILE A 70 10.37 -8.44 6.60
CA ILE A 70 9.55 -9.66 6.53
C ILE A 70 10.38 -10.87 6.97
N ASP A 71 11.60 -11.00 6.43
CA ASP A 71 12.48 -12.14 6.72
C ASP A 71 12.94 -12.18 8.18
N GLN A 72 13.08 -11.01 8.80
CA GLN A 72 13.34 -10.86 10.23
C GLN A 72 12.12 -11.07 11.13
N GLY A 73 10.91 -11.23 10.54
CA GLY A 73 9.67 -11.38 11.28
C GLY A 73 9.15 -10.11 11.95
N VAL A 74 9.66 -8.93 11.57
CA VAL A 74 9.28 -7.62 12.14
C VAL A 74 7.79 -7.36 11.95
N PHE A 75 7.25 -7.76 10.79
CA PHE A 75 5.87 -7.51 10.37
C PHE A 75 4.90 -8.65 10.67
N LYS A 76 5.26 -9.61 11.53
CA LYS A 76 4.46 -10.83 11.76
C LYS A 76 2.98 -10.60 12.10
N ASN A 77 2.67 -9.47 12.73
CA ASN A 77 1.32 -9.11 13.16
C ASN A 77 0.76 -7.89 12.40
N ASP A 78 1.46 -7.44 11.36
CA ASP A 78 1.19 -6.17 10.71
C ASP A 78 0.53 -6.34 9.36
N VAL A 79 -0.18 -5.30 8.96
CA VAL A 79 -0.74 -5.17 7.62
C VAL A 79 0.03 -4.08 6.91
N ILE A 80 0.75 -4.46 5.85
CA ILE A 80 1.44 -3.52 4.98
C ILE A 80 0.56 -3.26 3.77
N VAL A 81 0.29 -1.99 3.49
CA VAL A 81 -0.42 -1.52 2.31
C VAL A 81 0.55 -0.66 1.52
N VAL A 82 0.76 -1.02 0.26
CA VAL A 82 1.60 -0.24 -0.65
C VAL A 82 0.75 0.25 -1.81
N SER A 83 0.98 1.48 -2.26
CA SER A 83 0.41 2.04 -3.49
C SER A 83 1.50 2.65 -4.35
N GLY A 84 1.21 2.77 -5.64
CA GLY A 84 2.02 3.54 -6.57
C GLY A 84 1.42 3.57 -7.96
N SER A 85 1.74 4.63 -8.68
CA SER A 85 1.19 4.96 -10.00
C SER A 85 1.51 3.91 -11.09
N ALA A 86 2.63 3.19 -11.00
CA ALA A 86 3.02 2.14 -11.95
C ALA A 86 2.57 0.74 -11.50
N SER A 87 1.27 0.44 -11.61
CA SER A 87 0.68 -0.82 -11.13
C SER A 87 1.38 -2.07 -11.69
N LEU A 88 1.87 -2.00 -12.95
CA LEU A 88 2.59 -3.11 -13.60
C LEU A 88 3.97 -3.37 -12.98
N GLU A 89 4.66 -2.32 -12.52
CA GLU A 89 5.96 -2.43 -11.86
C GLU A 89 5.81 -2.99 -10.45
N ILE A 90 4.78 -2.54 -9.73
CA ILE A 90 4.40 -3.12 -8.43
C ILE A 90 4.05 -4.60 -8.58
N LEU A 91 3.29 -4.97 -9.63
CA LEU A 91 2.92 -6.36 -9.91
C LEU A 91 4.12 -7.26 -10.20
N LYS A 92 5.11 -6.78 -10.97
CA LYS A 92 6.36 -7.52 -11.21
C LYS A 92 7.17 -7.69 -9.94
N GLN A 93 7.28 -6.63 -9.13
CA GLN A 93 8.06 -6.69 -7.89
C GLN A 93 7.37 -7.50 -6.80
N ASN A 94 6.05 -7.60 -6.86
CA ASN A 94 5.24 -8.49 -6.04
C ASN A 94 5.61 -9.97 -6.21
N GLU A 95 6.11 -10.37 -7.38
CA GLU A 95 6.64 -11.71 -7.65
C GLU A 95 7.88 -12.06 -6.82
N TYR A 96 8.54 -11.08 -6.19
CA TYR A 96 9.67 -11.30 -5.26
C TYR A 96 9.26 -11.72 -3.85
N PHE A 97 7.95 -11.79 -3.56
CA PHE A 97 7.41 -12.23 -2.27
C PHE A 97 6.69 -13.59 -2.31
N PRO A 98 7.18 -14.62 -3.04
CA PRO A 98 6.49 -15.90 -3.11
C PRO A 98 6.50 -16.57 -1.72
N GLY A 99 5.34 -17.06 -1.27
CA GLY A 99 5.19 -17.75 0.03
C GLY A 99 5.29 -16.86 1.28
N ARG A 100 5.63 -15.57 1.14
CA ARG A 100 5.85 -14.63 2.26
C ARG A 100 4.70 -13.63 2.47
N ARG A 101 3.57 -13.87 1.79
CA ARG A 101 2.39 -13.00 1.78
C ARG A 101 1.36 -13.32 2.86
N GLY A 102 1.45 -14.49 3.51
CA GLY A 102 0.42 -14.94 4.45
C GLY A 102 -0.96 -14.96 3.78
N LYS A 103 -1.93 -14.21 4.33
CA LYS A 103 -3.28 -13.98 3.74
C LYS A 103 -3.37 -12.72 2.86
N GLY A 104 -2.25 -12.12 2.49
CA GLY A 104 -2.18 -10.91 1.69
C GLY A 104 -2.84 -11.09 0.32
N LYS A 105 -3.48 -10.02 -0.17
CA LYS A 105 -4.19 -10.00 -1.46
C LYS A 105 -3.67 -8.84 -2.29
N ASP A 106 -3.31 -9.13 -3.54
CA ASP A 106 -3.02 -8.08 -4.52
C ASP A 106 -4.33 -7.46 -4.98
N ILE A 107 -4.46 -6.14 -4.83
CA ILE A 107 -5.61 -5.37 -5.31
C ILE A 107 -5.09 -4.42 -6.38
N VAL A 108 -5.36 -4.75 -7.63
CA VAL A 108 -5.00 -3.91 -8.78
C VAL A 108 -6.14 -2.94 -9.04
N PHE A 109 -5.90 -1.65 -8.87
CA PHE A 109 -6.82 -0.60 -9.28
C PHE A 109 -6.47 -0.14 -10.69
N TYR A 110 -7.27 -0.55 -11.67
CA TYR A 110 -7.19 0.00 -13.01
C TYR A 110 -7.86 1.38 -13.06
N PRO A 111 -7.41 2.28 -13.95
CA PRO A 111 -8.15 3.51 -14.22
C PRO A 111 -9.60 3.18 -14.57
N LEU A 112 -10.53 3.96 -14.04
CA LEU A 112 -11.95 3.80 -14.37
C LEU A 112 -12.14 3.97 -15.87
N GLY A 113 -12.86 3.05 -16.50
CA GLY A 113 -13.35 3.29 -17.84
C GLY A 113 -14.21 4.56 -17.86
N PHE A 114 -14.21 5.30 -18.97
CA PHE A 114 -15.03 6.50 -19.11
C PHE A 114 -16.50 6.32 -18.65
N PRO A 115 -17.19 5.19 -18.94
CA PRO A 115 -18.53 4.95 -18.42
C PRO A 115 -18.60 4.86 -16.89
N ASP A 116 -17.63 4.19 -16.26
CA ASP A 116 -17.58 4.02 -14.80
C ASP A 116 -17.24 5.33 -14.10
N TYR A 117 -16.41 6.17 -14.73
CA TYR A 117 -16.13 7.53 -14.28
C TYR A 117 -17.37 8.43 -14.33
N VAL A 118 -18.13 8.40 -15.44
CA VAL A 118 -19.37 9.19 -15.55
C VAL A 118 -20.42 8.70 -14.56
N ARG A 119 -20.52 7.39 -14.35
CA ARG A 119 -21.40 6.81 -13.32
C ARG A 119 -20.99 7.24 -11.92
N SER A 120 -19.71 7.21 -11.56
CA SER A 120 -19.26 7.58 -10.22
C SER A 120 -19.44 9.07 -9.89
N LEU A 121 -19.33 9.95 -10.90
CA LEU A 121 -19.47 11.40 -10.70
C LEU A 121 -20.90 11.90 -10.80
N LYS A 122 -21.70 11.37 -11.74
CA LYS A 122 -23.02 11.93 -12.06
C LYS A 122 -24.16 10.95 -11.86
N ASN A 123 -23.87 9.70 -11.50
CA ASN A 123 -24.85 8.62 -11.42
C ASN A 123 -25.63 8.42 -12.74
N ILE A 124 -24.96 8.66 -13.87
CA ILE A 124 -25.52 8.51 -15.22
C ILE A 124 -24.99 7.21 -15.81
N ASP A 125 -25.88 6.34 -16.28
CA ASP A 125 -25.51 5.17 -17.08
C ASP A 125 -25.21 5.57 -18.52
N VAL A 126 -23.95 5.39 -18.94
CA VAL A 126 -23.53 5.62 -20.32
C VAL A 126 -23.70 4.31 -21.11
N VAL A 127 -24.62 4.30 -22.07
CA VAL A 127 -24.89 3.14 -22.93
C VAL A 127 -23.67 2.90 -23.84
N ARG A 128 -23.03 1.73 -23.71
CA ARG A 128 -22.01 1.28 -24.69
C ARG A 128 -22.73 0.92 -26.00
N LYS A 129 -22.62 1.77 -27.02
CA LYS A 129 -22.88 1.33 -28.41
C LYS A 129 -21.68 0.51 -28.87
N ILE A 130 -21.84 -0.81 -28.90
CA ILE A 130 -20.93 -1.69 -29.63
C ILE A 130 -21.22 -1.46 -31.11
N PHE A 131 -20.30 -0.82 -31.82
CA PHE A 131 -20.29 -0.89 -33.28
C PHE A 131 -19.74 -2.27 -33.64
N LEU A 132 -20.64 -3.20 -33.94
CA LEU A 132 -20.29 -4.40 -34.70
C LEU A 132 -20.14 -3.93 -36.16
N GLY A 133 -18.89 -3.80 -36.59
CA GLY A 133 -18.52 -3.67 -38.00
C GLY A 133 -17.93 -4.99 -38.49
#